data_AF-A0A2I0CX90-F1
#
_entry.id   AF-A0A2I0CX90-F1
#
_cell.length_a   1.000
_cell.length_b   1.000
_cell.length_c   1.000
_cell.angle_alpha   90.00
_cell.angle_beta   90.00
_cell.angle_gamma   90.00
#
_symmetry.space_group_name_H-M   'P 1'
#
loop_
_entity.id
_entity.type
_entity.pdbx_description
1 polymer ?
#
loop_
_entity_poly.entity_id
_entity_poly.type
_entity_poly.pdbx_seq_one_letter_code
_entity_poly.pdbx_strand_id
1 'polypeptide(L)'
;MQSLNTDAQDDTLAAGGPVAAAAGYTQDKIADIRTKWASGDPAVKEQIFQDLAKAVSQSSNARVETRWSVPVPLSDENARLVRSPDGTAIVLPRPVEVNEVRERNVRHDLACKEYPTSDIGNSQRFAFRKRGIARYCHGYRSWFIWDGKRWGKDLTGRSIELAKDVIVRIGDEAGSQEFSDAAARLYKWAAASQARPRVDAALYLAQSVLAIEPKDLDARAYLLNLPNGTLNLISCELMEHNKLDYLTKIAGVEFKPGEACPLWLQHLNLIFNGDRELIDAFQQVVGYTLLQDNPEQVMFILY
;
A
#
# COMPACT_ATOMS: atom_id res chain seq x y z
N MET A 1 1.19 -58.09 -26.52
CA MET A 1 1.13 -57.70 -25.09
C MET A 1 1.45 -56.22 -25.01
N GLN A 2 0.45 -55.45 -24.57
CA GLN A 2 0.48 -54.12 -23.93
C GLN A 2 1.30 -53.01 -24.60
N SER A 3 0.72 -51.99 -25.27
CA SER A 3 -0.18 -50.92 -24.80
C SER A 3 0.42 -50.00 -23.72
N LEU A 4 1.01 -48.87 -24.12
CA LEU A 4 1.18 -47.64 -23.32
C LEU A 4 1.21 -46.46 -24.33
N ASN A 5 0.03 -46.00 -24.74
CA ASN A 5 -0.67 -44.80 -24.28
C ASN A 5 -0.07 -43.46 -24.76
N THR A 6 -0.51 -43.09 -25.96
CA THR A 6 -0.86 -41.72 -26.36
C THR A 6 -1.96 -41.20 -25.43
N ASP A 7 -1.59 -40.49 -24.36
CA ASP A 7 -2.52 -39.70 -23.51
C ASP A 7 -1.70 -38.74 -22.64
N ALA A 8 -1.22 -37.64 -23.23
CA ALA A 8 -0.69 -36.51 -22.46
C ALA A 8 -1.06 -35.16 -23.09
N GLN A 9 -2.13 -35.12 -23.89
CA GLN A 9 -2.64 -33.92 -24.54
C GLN A 9 -4.05 -33.50 -24.10
N ASP A 10 -4.63 -34.10 -23.05
CA ASP A 10 -6.05 -33.87 -22.71
C ASP A 10 -6.33 -33.43 -21.25
N ASP A 11 -5.34 -32.86 -20.55
CA ASP A 11 -5.51 -32.44 -19.13
C ASP A 11 -5.30 -30.92 -18.87
N THR A 12 -5.39 -30.08 -19.92
CA THR A 12 -5.43 -28.60 -19.78
C THR A 12 -6.76 -27.99 -20.22
N LEU A 13 -7.86 -28.75 -20.11
CA LEU A 13 -9.21 -28.26 -20.37
C LEU A 13 -9.93 -27.81 -19.09
N ALA A 14 -9.86 -26.52 -18.78
CA ALA A 14 -10.92 -25.84 -18.00
C ALA A 14 -11.05 -24.34 -18.33
N ALA A 15 -10.74 -23.92 -19.56
CA ALA A 15 -10.70 -22.51 -19.97
C ALA A 15 -12.06 -21.78 -20.03
N GLY A 16 -13.18 -22.42 -19.70
CA GLY A 16 -14.49 -21.77 -19.51
C GLY A 16 -14.85 -21.48 -18.05
N GLY A 17 -14.20 -22.14 -17.07
CA GLY A 17 -14.54 -22.02 -15.65
C GLY A 17 -14.10 -20.70 -14.99
N PRO A 18 -12.83 -20.28 -15.13
CA PRO A 18 -12.32 -19.06 -14.51
C PRO A 18 -12.94 -17.79 -15.12
N VAL A 19 -13.21 -17.81 -16.43
CA VAL A 19 -13.77 -16.66 -17.17
C VAL A 19 -15.26 -16.49 -16.90
N ALA A 20 -16.03 -17.58 -16.79
CA ALA A 20 -17.45 -17.51 -16.45
C ALA A 20 -17.69 -17.14 -14.97
N ALA A 21 -16.83 -17.62 -14.06
CA ALA A 21 -16.85 -17.19 -12.65
C ALA A 21 -16.43 -15.71 -12.48
N ALA A 22 -15.48 -15.23 -13.30
CA ALA A 22 -15.06 -13.83 -13.32
C ALA A 22 -16.13 -12.85 -13.83
N ALA A 23 -17.11 -13.33 -14.60
CA ALA A 23 -18.19 -12.53 -15.18
C ALA A 23 -19.50 -12.51 -14.35
N GLY A 24 -19.51 -13.13 -13.15
CA GLY A 24 -20.66 -13.09 -12.23
C GLY A 24 -21.84 -13.99 -12.62
N TYR A 25 -21.62 -15.01 -13.45
CA TYR A 25 -22.68 -15.95 -13.84
C TYR A 25 -23.08 -16.90 -12.71
N THR A 26 -24.37 -17.22 -12.63
CA THR A 26 -24.91 -18.22 -11.70
C THR A 26 -24.34 -19.60 -12.01
N GLN A 27 -24.27 -20.48 -10.99
CA GLN A 27 -23.75 -21.84 -11.14
C GLN A 27 -24.49 -22.63 -12.23
N ASP A 28 -25.79 -22.42 -12.38
CA ASP A 28 -26.60 -23.07 -13.43
C ASP A 28 -26.18 -22.63 -14.84
N LYS A 29 -25.84 -21.36 -15.01
CA LYS A 29 -25.39 -20.81 -16.29
C LYS A 29 -23.97 -21.27 -16.64
N ILE A 30 -23.12 -21.47 -15.63
CA ILE A 30 -21.78 -22.06 -15.80
C ILE A 30 -21.89 -23.54 -16.21
N ALA A 31 -22.84 -24.29 -15.63
CA ALA A 31 -23.10 -25.68 -16.00
C ALA A 31 -23.63 -25.82 -17.45
N ASP A 32 -24.51 -24.92 -17.88
CA ASP A 32 -25.01 -24.87 -19.26
C ASP A 32 -23.89 -24.55 -20.27
N ILE A 33 -23.03 -23.56 -19.96
CA ILE A 33 -21.87 -23.22 -20.80
C ILE A 33 -20.91 -24.42 -20.93
N ARG A 34 -20.66 -25.15 -19.83
CA ARG A 34 -19.81 -26.34 -19.85
C ARG A 34 -20.40 -27.45 -20.74
N THR A 35 -21.71 -27.66 -20.65
CA THR A 35 -22.43 -28.64 -21.47
C THR A 35 -22.36 -28.28 -22.95
N LYS A 36 -22.57 -27.00 -23.29
CA LYS A 36 -22.47 -26.51 -24.67
C LYS A 36 -21.05 -26.53 -25.21
N TRP A 37 -20.05 -26.23 -24.38
CA TRP A 37 -18.64 -26.32 -24.75
C TRP A 37 -18.22 -27.76 -25.07
N ALA A 38 -18.75 -28.72 -24.31
CA ALA A 38 -18.50 -30.15 -24.49
C ALA A 38 -19.13 -30.72 -25.77
N SER A 39 -20.10 -30.01 -26.40
CA SER A 39 -20.68 -30.44 -27.69
C SER A 39 -19.68 -30.43 -28.85
N GLY A 40 -18.54 -29.74 -28.69
CA GLY A 40 -17.44 -29.76 -29.67
C GLY A 40 -17.61 -28.87 -30.89
N ASP A 41 -18.81 -28.31 -31.12
CA ASP A 41 -19.12 -27.47 -32.28
C ASP A 41 -18.29 -26.15 -32.27
N PRO A 42 -17.45 -25.90 -33.30
CA PRO A 42 -16.64 -24.70 -33.39
C PRO A 42 -17.44 -23.39 -33.39
N ALA A 43 -18.62 -23.35 -34.02
CA ALA A 43 -19.45 -22.15 -34.10
C ALA A 43 -20.04 -21.80 -32.73
N VAL A 44 -20.43 -22.84 -31.96
CA VAL A 44 -20.93 -22.68 -30.58
C VAL A 44 -19.83 -22.20 -29.65
N LYS A 45 -18.59 -22.70 -29.81
CA LYS A 45 -17.43 -22.27 -29.00
C LYS A 45 -17.04 -20.82 -29.26
N GLU A 46 -17.05 -20.38 -30.52
CA GLU A 46 -16.77 -18.98 -30.88
C GLU A 46 -17.85 -18.04 -30.32
N GLN A 47 -19.13 -18.41 -30.42
CA GLN A 47 -20.22 -17.63 -29.85
C GLN A 47 -20.12 -17.50 -28.32
N ILE A 48 -19.76 -18.59 -27.61
CA ILE A 48 -19.50 -18.56 -26.17
C ILE A 48 -18.33 -17.62 -25.85
N PHE A 49 -17.26 -17.64 -26.66
CA PHE A 49 -16.12 -16.75 -26.48
C PHE A 49 -16.49 -15.27 -26.63
N GLN A 50 -17.27 -14.93 -27.66
CA GLN A 50 -17.77 -13.57 -27.92
C GLN A 50 -18.67 -13.08 -26.78
N ASP A 51 -19.57 -13.93 -26.29
CA ASP A 51 -20.50 -13.60 -25.20
C ASP A 51 -19.76 -13.42 -23.87
N LEU A 52 -18.75 -14.25 -23.59
CA LEU A 52 -17.88 -14.09 -22.42
C LEU A 52 -17.04 -12.81 -22.50
N ALA A 53 -16.48 -12.49 -23.66
CA ALA A 53 -15.72 -11.26 -23.86
C ALA A 53 -16.59 -10.00 -23.66
N LYS A 54 -17.82 -10.03 -24.19
CA LYS A 54 -18.80 -8.96 -24.00
C LYS A 54 -19.21 -8.81 -22.54
N ALA A 55 -19.44 -9.92 -21.83
CA ALA A 55 -19.76 -9.91 -20.40
C ALA A 55 -18.61 -9.41 -19.53
N VAL A 56 -17.36 -9.73 -19.87
CA VAL A 56 -16.17 -9.20 -19.19
C VAL A 56 -16.01 -7.69 -19.45
N SER A 57 -16.33 -7.20 -20.65
CA SER A 57 -16.37 -5.75 -20.96
C SER A 57 -17.47 -4.99 -20.20
N GLN A 58 -18.58 -5.67 -19.88
CA GLN A 58 -19.68 -5.11 -19.10
C GLN A 58 -19.44 -5.24 -17.58
N SER A 59 -18.75 -6.30 -17.15
CA SER A 59 -18.32 -6.56 -15.77
C SER A 59 -17.14 -5.69 -15.32
N SER A 60 -16.33 -5.18 -16.24
CA SER A 60 -15.28 -4.19 -15.91
C SER A 60 -15.85 -2.86 -15.38
N ASN A 61 -17.14 -2.58 -15.59
CA ASN A 61 -17.87 -1.51 -14.88
C ASN A 61 -18.32 -1.90 -13.46
N ALA A 62 -18.31 -3.18 -13.09
CA ALA A 62 -18.79 -3.71 -11.81
C ALA A 62 -17.70 -4.35 -10.93
N ARG A 63 -16.46 -4.47 -11.41
CA ARG A 63 -15.34 -5.07 -10.65
C ARG A 63 -14.67 -4.07 -9.72
N VAL A 64 -15.45 -3.52 -8.79
CA VAL A 64 -14.94 -3.01 -7.52
C VAL A 64 -15.40 -3.99 -6.46
N GLU A 65 -14.62 -5.03 -6.23
CA GLU A 65 -14.64 -5.77 -4.96
C GLU A 65 -13.47 -6.74 -4.98
N THR A 66 -12.73 -6.81 -3.87
CA THR A 66 -11.45 -7.52 -3.68
C THR A 66 -10.19 -6.84 -4.25
N ARG A 67 -9.93 -5.59 -3.81
CA ARG A 67 -8.56 -5.05 -3.81
C ARG A 67 -8.28 -4.45 -2.44
N TRP A 68 -7.24 -4.97 -1.79
CA TRP A 68 -6.69 -4.55 -0.50
C TRP A 68 -6.87 -3.05 -0.25
N SER A 69 -7.55 -2.72 0.85
CA SER A 69 -7.68 -1.35 1.36
C SER A 69 -6.29 -0.78 1.61
N VAL A 70 -5.86 0.16 0.77
CA VAL A 70 -4.67 0.97 1.03
C VAL A 70 -5.13 2.15 1.89
N PRO A 71 -4.60 2.36 3.12
CA PRO A 71 -4.88 3.56 3.88
C PRO A 71 -4.25 4.75 3.15
N VAL A 72 -5.09 5.69 2.73
CA VAL A 72 -4.67 6.95 2.10
C VAL A 72 -4.84 8.06 3.15
N PRO A 73 -3.81 8.88 3.43
CA PRO A 73 -3.93 9.96 4.41
C PRO A 73 -4.84 11.07 3.89
N LEU A 74 -5.69 11.59 4.79
CA LEU A 74 -6.72 12.60 4.55
C LEU A 74 -6.17 14.03 4.65
N SER A 75 -6.84 14.96 3.98
CA SER A 75 -6.74 16.41 4.20
C SER A 75 -8.02 16.91 4.87
N ASP A 76 -7.90 17.92 5.72
CA ASP A 76 -8.74 18.27 6.88
C ASP A 76 -10.22 18.67 6.67
N GLU A 77 -10.80 18.65 5.47
CA GLU A 77 -12.01 19.46 5.27
C GLU A 77 -13.37 18.84 5.64
N ASN A 78 -13.50 17.58 6.08
CA ASN A 78 -14.82 17.02 6.47
C ASN A 78 -14.76 15.81 7.43
N ALA A 79 -14.21 15.98 8.63
CA ALA A 79 -14.26 14.98 9.70
C ALA A 79 -15.70 14.81 10.26
N ARG A 80 -16.19 13.56 10.41
CA ARG A 80 -17.45 13.27 11.14
C ARG A 80 -17.15 13.04 12.61
N LEU A 81 -17.70 13.86 13.49
CA LEU A 81 -17.66 13.66 14.94
C LEU A 81 -18.61 12.50 15.30
N VAL A 82 -18.07 11.39 15.79
CA VAL A 82 -18.87 10.31 16.39
C VAL A 82 -18.54 10.27 17.88
N ARG A 83 -19.56 10.23 18.74
CA ARG A 83 -19.36 10.06 20.18
C ARG A 83 -19.44 8.58 20.54
N SER A 84 -18.45 8.08 21.28
CA SER A 84 -18.50 6.74 21.87
C SER A 84 -19.45 6.69 23.08
N PRO A 85 -19.82 5.49 23.56
CA PRO A 85 -20.80 5.32 24.65
C PRO A 85 -20.42 5.99 25.98
N ASP A 86 -19.13 6.25 26.20
CA ASP A 86 -18.54 6.96 27.34
C ASP A 86 -18.45 8.49 27.13
N GLY A 87 -18.93 9.00 26.00
CA GLY A 87 -18.96 10.44 25.69
C GLY A 87 -17.70 10.98 25.01
N THR A 88 -16.70 10.13 24.74
CA THR A 88 -15.46 10.52 24.06
C THR A 88 -15.74 10.82 22.57
N ALA A 89 -15.29 11.98 22.08
CA ALA A 89 -15.42 12.33 20.67
C ALA A 89 -14.33 11.59 19.88
N ILE A 90 -14.74 10.61 19.07
CA ILE A 90 -13.88 9.91 18.13
C ILE A 90 -14.05 10.57 16.76
N VAL A 91 -12.97 11.16 16.28
CA VAL A 91 -12.86 11.58 14.88
C VAL A 91 -12.60 10.33 14.08
N LEU A 92 -13.62 9.84 13.38
CA LEU A 92 -13.45 8.74 12.45
C LEU A 92 -13.09 9.31 11.08
N PRO A 93 -12.05 8.79 10.41
CA PRO A 93 -11.74 9.17 9.04
C PRO A 93 -12.97 8.89 8.18
N ARG A 94 -13.37 9.85 7.34
CA ARG A 94 -14.43 9.60 6.37
C ARG A 94 -13.98 8.43 5.48
N PRO A 95 -14.80 7.39 5.30
CA PRO A 95 -14.51 6.37 4.30
C PRO A 95 -14.32 7.05 2.95
N VAL A 96 -13.11 6.95 2.38
CA VAL A 96 -12.86 7.44 1.02
C VAL A 96 -13.71 6.58 0.11
N GLU A 97 -14.66 7.20 -0.57
CA GLU A 97 -15.59 6.46 -1.42
C GLU A 97 -14.81 5.88 -2.61
N VAL A 98 -15.18 4.68 -3.04
CA VAL A 98 -14.58 4.01 -4.21
C VAL A 98 -14.50 4.94 -5.43
N ASN A 99 -15.52 5.77 -5.60
CA ASN A 99 -15.59 6.75 -6.68
C ASN A 99 -14.50 7.82 -6.57
N GLU A 100 -14.19 8.31 -5.38
CA GLU A 100 -13.11 9.28 -5.15
C GLU A 100 -11.74 8.67 -5.46
N VAL A 101 -11.50 7.41 -5.08
CA VAL A 101 -10.26 6.68 -5.41
C VAL A 101 -10.14 6.52 -6.93
N ARG A 102 -11.24 6.15 -7.60
CA ARG A 102 -11.30 6.00 -9.06
C ARG A 102 -11.00 7.33 -9.76
N GLU A 103 -11.66 8.41 -9.35
CA GLU A 103 -11.43 9.75 -9.91
C GLU A 103 -9.99 10.22 -9.70
N ARG A 104 -9.42 10.00 -8.51
CA ARG A 104 -8.01 10.32 -8.24
C ARG A 104 -7.07 9.53 -9.14
N ASN A 105 -7.32 8.24 -9.35
CA ASN A 105 -6.51 7.41 -10.25
C ASN A 105 -6.60 7.92 -11.68
N VAL A 106 -7.80 8.18 -12.19
CA VAL A 106 -8.01 8.75 -13.54
C VAL A 106 -7.27 10.07 -13.72
N ARG A 107 -7.31 10.97 -12.72
CA ARG A 107 -6.55 12.24 -12.75
C ARG A 107 -5.05 12.00 -12.83
N HIS A 108 -4.51 11.05 -12.06
CA HIS A 108 -3.09 10.72 -12.14
C HIS A 108 -2.71 10.09 -13.48
N ASP A 109 -3.56 9.25 -14.04
CA ASP A 109 -3.30 8.58 -15.31
C ASP A 109 -3.29 9.59 -16.47
N LEU A 110 -4.24 10.53 -16.49
CA LEU A 110 -4.23 11.65 -17.45
C LEU A 110 -3.00 12.55 -17.29
N ALA A 111 -2.58 12.85 -16.04
CA ALA A 111 -1.37 13.64 -15.79
C ALA A 111 -0.08 12.94 -16.27
N CYS A 112 -0.08 11.60 -16.32
CA CYS A 112 1.05 10.83 -16.80
C CYS A 112 1.14 10.73 -18.33
N LYS A 113 0.08 11.11 -19.07
CA LYS A 113 0.03 11.06 -20.55
C LYS A 113 1.17 11.85 -21.20
N GLU A 114 1.61 12.93 -20.56
CA GLU A 114 2.69 13.81 -21.03
C GLU A 114 4.09 13.19 -20.90
N TYR A 115 4.26 12.12 -20.10
CA TYR A 115 5.57 11.49 -19.95
C TYR A 115 5.94 10.70 -21.21
N PRO A 116 7.22 10.76 -21.65
CA PRO A 116 7.66 10.09 -22.86
C PRO A 116 7.51 8.57 -22.77
N THR A 117 7.35 7.89 -23.90
CA THR A 117 7.40 6.42 -24.00
C THR A 117 8.85 5.93 -23.97
N SER A 118 9.49 6.05 -22.81
CA SER A 118 10.89 5.67 -22.56
C SER A 118 11.08 5.19 -21.11
N ASP A 119 12.24 4.63 -20.79
CA ASP A 119 12.54 4.20 -19.41
C ASP A 119 12.56 5.37 -18.42
N ILE A 120 13.02 6.55 -18.88
CA ILE A 120 12.96 7.81 -18.13
C ILE A 120 11.50 8.19 -17.88
N GLY A 121 10.64 8.06 -18.88
CA GLY A 121 9.20 8.32 -18.70
C GLY A 121 8.55 7.31 -17.74
N ASN A 122 8.97 6.06 -17.75
CA ASN A 122 8.50 5.05 -16.80
C ASN A 122 8.96 5.35 -15.37
N SER A 123 10.18 5.84 -15.18
CA SER A 123 10.66 6.26 -13.86
C SER A 123 9.92 7.50 -13.35
N GLN A 124 9.61 8.46 -14.23
CA GLN A 124 8.79 9.62 -13.90
C GLN A 124 7.36 9.22 -13.52
N ARG A 125 6.73 8.29 -14.25
CA ARG A 125 5.43 7.72 -13.88
C ARG A 125 5.47 7.05 -12.51
N PHE A 126 6.50 6.26 -12.23
CA PHE A 126 6.67 5.61 -10.93
C PHE A 126 6.84 6.65 -9.82
N ALA A 127 7.74 7.60 -9.99
CA ALA A 127 7.96 8.68 -9.04
C ALA A 127 6.66 9.47 -8.80
N PHE A 128 5.96 9.87 -9.86
CA PHE A 128 4.73 10.64 -9.76
C PHE A 128 3.65 9.88 -8.98
N ARG A 129 3.36 8.62 -9.34
CA ARG A 129 2.30 7.81 -8.71
C ARG A 129 2.68 7.33 -7.31
N LYS A 130 3.98 7.13 -7.02
CA LYS A 130 4.45 6.48 -5.79
C LYS A 130 5.27 7.38 -4.86
N ARG A 131 5.42 8.68 -5.15
CA ARG A 131 6.10 9.67 -4.28
C ARG A 131 5.55 9.76 -2.86
N GLY A 132 4.31 9.33 -2.61
CA GLY A 132 3.74 9.31 -1.26
C GLY A 132 4.00 8.02 -0.48
N ILE A 133 4.61 7.02 -1.10
CA ILE A 133 4.62 5.63 -0.62
C ILE A 133 5.99 4.96 -0.75
N ALA A 134 6.86 5.46 -1.64
CA ALA A 134 8.19 4.93 -1.87
C ALA A 134 9.25 6.05 -1.80
N ARG A 135 10.37 5.72 -1.15
CA ARG A 135 11.61 6.52 -1.09
C ARG A 135 12.80 5.60 -1.29
N TYR A 136 13.87 6.10 -1.90
CA TYR A 136 15.12 5.36 -2.03
C TYR A 136 16.21 6.03 -1.21
N CYS A 137 16.84 5.27 -0.32
CA CYS A 137 17.98 5.77 0.45
C CYS A 137 19.28 5.21 -0.13
N HIS A 138 20.08 6.08 -0.76
CA HIS A 138 21.37 5.68 -1.32
C HIS A 138 22.36 5.22 -0.25
N GLY A 139 22.35 5.85 0.94
CA GLY A 139 23.20 5.47 2.07
C GLY A 139 22.95 4.04 2.56
N TYR A 140 21.69 3.58 2.51
CA TYR A 140 21.32 2.20 2.84
C TYR A 140 21.18 1.27 1.62
N ARG A 141 21.34 1.80 0.40
CA ARG A 141 21.11 1.10 -0.87
C ARG A 141 19.78 0.33 -0.90
N SER A 142 18.73 0.93 -0.34
CA SER A 142 17.45 0.24 -0.09
C SER A 142 16.26 1.17 -0.33
N TRP A 143 15.19 0.58 -0.85
CA TRP A 143 13.89 1.24 -0.88
C TRP A 143 13.26 1.23 0.51
N PHE A 144 12.57 2.32 0.85
CA PHE A 144 11.72 2.45 2.01
C PHE A 144 10.28 2.63 1.54
N ILE A 145 9.38 1.82 2.09
CA ILE A 145 7.96 1.81 1.73
C ILE A 145 7.15 2.22 2.95
N TRP A 146 6.22 3.14 2.74
CA TRP A 146 5.25 3.54 3.75
C TRP A 146 4.21 2.42 3.95
N ASP A 147 4.08 1.92 5.18
CA ASP A 147 3.15 0.85 5.54
C ASP A 147 1.79 1.35 6.09
N GLY A 148 1.62 2.67 6.16
CA GLY A 148 0.47 3.32 6.80
C GLY A 148 0.82 3.99 8.13
N LYS A 149 1.92 3.58 8.77
CA LYS A 149 2.35 4.08 10.09
C LYS A 149 3.82 4.46 10.15
N ARG A 150 4.68 3.81 9.35
CA ARG A 150 6.13 4.06 9.29
C ARG A 150 6.72 3.78 7.90
N TRP A 151 7.95 4.22 7.71
CA TRP A 151 8.78 3.86 6.57
C TRP A 151 9.62 2.63 6.88
N GLY A 152 9.29 1.49 6.27
CA GLY A 152 10.03 0.24 6.42
C GLY A 152 10.96 -0.04 5.24
N LYS A 153 12.15 -0.60 5.50
CA LYS A 153 13.00 -1.13 4.43
C LYS A 153 12.25 -2.19 3.61
N ASP A 154 12.38 -2.13 2.30
CA ASP A 154 11.81 -3.11 1.40
C ASP A 154 12.64 -4.39 1.41
N LEU A 155 12.15 -5.39 2.14
CA LEU A 155 12.76 -6.71 2.23
C LEU A 155 12.07 -7.76 1.34
N THR A 156 10.90 -7.43 0.79
CA THR A 156 10.03 -8.37 0.08
C THR A 156 9.89 -8.06 -1.41
N GLY A 157 10.52 -6.97 -1.89
CA GLY A 157 10.38 -6.51 -3.27
C GLY A 157 9.09 -5.75 -3.52
N ARG A 158 8.52 -5.09 -2.50
CA ARG A 158 7.30 -4.29 -2.60
C ARG A 158 7.46 -3.13 -3.59
N SER A 159 8.66 -2.55 -3.70
CA SER A 159 9.00 -1.57 -4.74
C SER A 159 8.75 -2.10 -6.14
N ILE A 160 9.07 -3.37 -6.42
CA ILE A 160 8.83 -4.04 -7.70
C ILE A 160 7.34 -4.20 -7.96
N GLU A 161 6.56 -4.63 -6.95
CA GLU A 161 5.10 -4.73 -7.08
C GLU A 161 4.45 -3.36 -7.35
N LEU A 162 4.95 -2.30 -6.71
CA LEU A 162 4.49 -0.94 -7.00
C LEU A 162 4.84 -0.49 -8.42
N ALA A 163 6.00 -0.89 -8.96
CA ALA A 163 6.39 -0.59 -10.33
C ALA A 163 5.51 -1.34 -11.35
N LYS A 164 5.21 -2.62 -11.09
CA LYS A 164 4.26 -3.39 -11.90
C LYS A 164 2.88 -2.73 -11.96
N ASP A 165 2.34 -2.28 -10.82
CA ASP A 165 1.06 -1.56 -10.78
C ASP A 165 1.08 -0.26 -11.59
N VAL A 166 2.22 0.46 -11.61
CA VAL A 166 2.38 1.67 -12.43
C VAL A 166 2.41 1.33 -13.92
N ILE A 167 3.13 0.28 -14.29
CA ILE A 167 3.36 -0.13 -15.69
C ILE A 167 2.08 -0.66 -16.33
N VAL A 168 1.30 -1.47 -15.61
CA VAL A 168 0.01 -1.99 -16.11
C VAL A 168 -0.95 -0.85 -16.42
N ARG A 169 -0.89 0.27 -15.68
CA ARG A 169 -1.74 1.44 -15.88
C ARG A 169 -1.28 2.39 -16.98
N ILE A 170 -0.16 2.13 -17.67
CA ILE A 170 0.28 2.99 -18.78
C ILE A 170 -0.77 3.04 -19.90
N GLY A 171 -1.46 1.93 -20.16
CA GLY A 171 -2.53 1.89 -21.16
C GLY A 171 -3.73 2.76 -20.79
N ASP A 172 -3.99 2.94 -19.49
CA ASP A 172 -5.10 3.75 -18.98
C ASP A 172 -4.85 5.26 -19.18
N GLU A 173 -3.60 5.67 -19.40
CA GLU A 173 -3.20 7.06 -19.66
C GLU A 173 -3.73 7.59 -21.00
N ALA A 174 -4.08 6.69 -21.93
CA ALA A 174 -4.70 7.05 -23.19
C ALA A 174 -6.12 7.62 -23.00
N GLY A 175 -6.77 7.33 -21.86
CA GLY A 175 -8.16 7.70 -21.58
C GLY A 175 -9.18 6.93 -22.42
N SER A 176 -10.46 7.14 -22.14
CA SER A 176 -11.56 6.40 -22.79
C SER A 176 -11.99 6.92 -24.16
N GLN A 177 -11.41 8.04 -24.64
CA GLN A 177 -12.03 8.83 -25.71
C GLN A 177 -11.26 8.98 -27.02
N GLU A 178 -10.07 8.37 -27.20
CA GLU A 178 -9.35 8.53 -28.47
C GLU A 178 -8.81 7.22 -29.02
N PHE A 179 -9.45 6.71 -30.08
CA PHE A 179 -8.75 5.91 -31.10
C PHE A 179 -7.85 6.86 -31.89
N SER A 180 -6.70 7.22 -31.31
CA SER A 180 -5.65 8.01 -31.96
C SER A 180 -4.35 7.21 -32.08
N ASP A 181 -3.49 7.60 -33.03
CA ASP A 181 -2.14 7.03 -33.15
C ASP A 181 -1.33 7.20 -31.86
N ALA A 182 -1.62 8.22 -31.07
CA ALA A 182 -1.02 8.41 -29.75
C ALA A 182 -1.47 7.33 -28.75
N ALA A 183 -2.77 7.00 -28.71
CA ALA A 183 -3.27 5.91 -27.87
C ALA A 183 -2.69 4.56 -28.29
N ALA A 184 -2.63 4.25 -29.58
CA ALA A 184 -2.02 3.02 -30.09
C ALA A 184 -0.54 2.90 -29.70
N ARG A 185 0.22 4.00 -29.77
CA ARG A 185 1.62 4.06 -29.30
C ARG A 185 1.73 3.80 -27.79
N LEU A 186 0.84 4.37 -26.98
CA LEU A 186 0.80 4.14 -25.53
C LEU A 186 0.48 2.69 -25.19
N TYR A 187 -0.50 2.06 -25.84
CA TYR A 187 -0.81 0.64 -25.61
C TYR A 187 0.36 -0.27 -26.00
N LYS A 188 1.01 -0.01 -27.14
CA LYS A 188 2.22 -0.73 -27.54
C LYS A 188 3.36 -0.54 -26.53
N TRP A 189 3.53 0.69 -26.03
CA TRP A 189 4.53 1.00 -25.00
C TRP A 189 4.22 0.33 -23.66
N ALA A 190 2.95 0.29 -23.25
CA ALA A 190 2.50 -0.39 -22.04
C ALA A 190 2.83 -1.88 -22.09
N ALA A 191 2.54 -2.55 -23.22
CA ALA A 191 2.89 -3.95 -23.42
C ALA A 191 4.41 -4.19 -23.37
N ALA A 192 5.20 -3.36 -24.06
CA ALA A 192 6.66 -3.47 -24.04
C ALA A 192 7.26 -3.20 -22.64
N SER A 193 6.67 -2.30 -21.86
CA SER A 193 7.14 -1.90 -20.53
C SER A 193 6.96 -2.99 -19.46
N GLN A 194 6.13 -4.01 -19.72
CA GLN A 194 5.94 -5.13 -18.80
C GLN A 194 7.13 -6.11 -18.77
N ALA A 195 8.06 -6.01 -19.72
CA ALA A 195 9.28 -6.81 -19.71
C ALA A 195 10.17 -6.44 -18.51
N ARG A 196 10.72 -7.45 -17.82
CA ARG A 196 11.58 -7.26 -16.63
C ARG A 196 12.64 -6.16 -16.79
N PRO A 197 13.44 -6.10 -17.88
CA PRO A 197 14.47 -5.06 -18.02
C PRO A 197 13.91 -3.63 -17.94
N ARG A 198 12.67 -3.41 -18.40
CA ARG A 198 11.99 -2.11 -18.36
C ARG A 198 11.47 -1.77 -16.97
N VAL A 199 10.96 -2.77 -16.24
CA VAL A 199 10.58 -2.62 -14.82
C VAL A 199 11.82 -2.25 -13.99
N ASP A 200 12.91 -2.98 -14.18
CA ASP A 200 14.17 -2.78 -13.47
C ASP A 200 14.76 -1.39 -13.80
N ALA A 201 14.76 -0.98 -15.08
CA ALA A 201 15.22 0.33 -15.51
C ALA A 201 14.38 1.47 -14.92
N ALA A 202 13.05 1.33 -14.90
CA ALA A 202 12.15 2.33 -14.32
C ALA A 202 12.42 2.53 -12.82
N LEU A 203 12.60 1.44 -12.07
CA LEU A 203 12.96 1.50 -10.66
C LEU A 203 14.33 2.13 -10.46
N TYR A 204 15.34 1.68 -11.21
CA TYR A 204 16.71 2.19 -11.09
C TYR A 204 16.77 3.70 -11.31
N LEU A 205 16.14 4.19 -12.39
CA LEU A 205 16.13 5.62 -12.71
C LEU A 205 15.27 6.44 -11.74
N ALA A 206 14.28 5.84 -11.08
CA ALA A 206 13.45 6.53 -10.09
C ALA A 206 14.16 6.76 -8.75
N GLN A 207 15.28 6.08 -8.49
CA GLN A 207 16.04 6.21 -7.24
C GLN A 207 16.46 7.66 -6.97
N SER A 208 16.93 8.38 -8.00
CA SER A 208 17.36 9.77 -7.87
C SER A 208 16.20 10.75 -7.66
N VAL A 209 15.02 10.43 -8.21
CA VAL A 209 13.82 11.29 -8.09
C VAL A 209 13.14 11.10 -6.73
N LEU A 210 13.17 9.88 -6.19
CA LEU A 210 12.58 9.51 -4.90
C LEU A 210 13.62 9.41 -3.79
N ALA A 211 14.76 10.08 -3.94
CA ALA A 211 15.86 10.01 -2.98
C ALA A 211 15.46 10.54 -1.60
N ILE A 212 16.00 9.90 -0.56
CA ILE A 212 15.99 10.38 0.83
C ILE A 212 17.36 10.11 1.46
N GLU A 213 17.85 11.02 2.30
CA GLU A 213 19.12 10.81 2.99
C GLU A 213 18.91 10.09 4.33
N PRO A 214 19.90 9.32 4.83
CA PRO A 214 19.81 8.69 6.15
C PRO A 214 19.49 9.68 7.29
N LYS A 215 19.93 10.94 7.19
CA LYS A 215 19.68 11.99 8.19
C LYS A 215 18.23 12.49 8.22
N ASP A 216 17.47 12.27 7.15
CA ASP A 216 16.05 12.69 7.07
C ASP A 216 15.13 11.64 7.69
N LEU A 217 15.58 10.38 7.70
CA LEU A 217 14.88 9.27 8.33
C LEU A 217 15.03 9.38 9.85
N ASP A 218 13.91 9.31 10.57
CA ASP A 218 13.86 9.55 12.00
C ASP A 218 14.53 10.89 12.38
N ALA A 219 14.33 11.99 11.64
CA ALA A 219 14.98 13.27 11.96
C ALA A 219 14.30 14.05 13.11
N ARG A 220 13.11 13.61 13.54
CA ARG A 220 12.24 14.35 14.45
C ARG A 220 12.41 13.85 15.89
N ALA A 221 13.36 14.45 16.61
CA ALA A 221 13.81 13.99 17.92
C ALA A 221 12.72 13.83 19.00
N TYR A 222 11.61 14.56 18.89
CA TYR A 222 10.52 14.58 19.86
C TYR A 222 9.26 13.86 19.38
N LEU A 223 9.34 13.09 18.28
CA LEU A 223 8.22 12.28 17.80
C LEU A 223 8.45 10.81 18.14
N LEU A 224 7.52 10.25 18.92
CA LEU A 224 7.49 8.82 19.23
C LEU A 224 6.37 8.17 18.43
N ASN A 225 6.74 7.26 17.53
CA ASN A 225 5.77 6.55 16.71
C ASN A 225 5.19 5.33 17.46
N LEU A 226 3.86 5.21 17.47
CA LEU A 226 3.11 4.20 18.23
C LEU A 226 2.05 3.54 17.34
N PRO A 227 1.47 2.38 17.69
CA PRO A 227 0.50 1.71 16.83
C PRO A 227 -0.77 2.53 16.55
N ASN A 228 -1.13 3.46 17.43
CA ASN A 228 -2.33 4.30 17.33
C ASN A 228 -2.05 5.76 16.93
N GLY A 229 -0.81 6.12 16.58
CA GLY A 229 -0.47 7.47 16.14
C GLY A 229 0.99 7.85 16.41
N THR A 230 1.30 9.12 16.21
CA THR A 230 2.61 9.68 16.51
C THR A 230 2.47 10.66 17.67
N LEU A 231 3.11 10.35 18.80
CA LEU A 231 3.10 11.15 20.01
C LEU A 231 4.17 12.25 19.93
N ASN A 232 3.77 13.50 20.12
CA ASN A 232 4.70 14.59 20.36
C ASN A 232 5.10 14.59 21.84
N LEU A 233 6.39 14.36 22.13
CA LEU A 233 6.90 14.26 23.49
C LEU A 233 6.95 15.59 24.25
N ILE A 234 6.85 16.73 23.54
CA ILE A 234 6.81 18.07 24.16
C ILE A 234 5.38 18.44 24.54
N SER A 235 4.43 18.33 23.59
CA SER A 235 3.03 18.68 23.86
C SER A 235 2.23 17.55 24.53
N CYS A 236 2.76 16.32 24.51
CA CYS A 236 2.07 15.10 24.91
C CYS A 236 0.78 14.83 24.11
N GLU A 237 0.70 15.36 22.89
CA GLU A 237 -0.44 15.17 22.00
C GLU A 237 -0.20 14.00 21.03
N LEU A 238 -1.21 13.14 20.92
CA LEU A 238 -1.22 12.05 19.96
C LEU A 238 -1.80 12.55 18.63
N MET A 239 -1.00 12.48 17.57
CA MET A 239 -1.36 12.91 16.22
C MET A 239 -1.54 11.70 15.30
N GLU A 240 -2.24 11.90 14.18
CA GLU A 240 -2.26 10.90 13.11
C GLU A 240 -0.87 10.68 12.52
N HIS A 241 -0.63 9.47 12.01
CA HIS A 241 0.63 9.16 11.33
C HIS A 241 0.85 10.01 10.10
N ASN A 242 1.95 10.76 10.08
CA ASN A 242 2.32 11.56 8.93
C ASN A 242 3.56 10.99 8.23
N LYS A 243 3.39 10.60 6.97
CA LYS A 243 4.48 10.12 6.11
C LYS A 243 5.62 11.14 5.93
N LEU A 244 5.35 12.44 6.13
CA LEU A 244 6.34 13.51 6.04
C LEU A 244 7.26 13.59 7.27
N ASP A 245 6.95 12.84 8.34
CA ASP A 245 7.83 12.74 9.52
C ASP A 245 8.96 11.74 9.32
N TYR A 246 8.87 10.90 8.27
CA TYR A 246 9.90 9.93 7.89
C TYR A 246 10.37 8.99 9.01
N LEU A 247 9.47 8.66 9.95
CA LEU A 247 9.73 7.73 11.05
C LEU A 247 9.83 6.29 10.54
N THR A 248 10.89 5.58 10.91
CA THR A 248 11.16 4.19 10.52
C THR A 248 10.92 3.19 11.64
N LYS A 249 10.85 3.68 12.88
CA LYS A 249 10.59 2.88 14.07
C LYS A 249 9.14 3.05 14.53
N ILE A 250 8.66 2.08 15.29
CA ILE A 250 7.35 2.11 15.95
C ILE A 250 7.48 1.31 17.26
N ALA A 251 7.02 1.87 18.37
CA ALA A 251 6.96 1.13 19.63
C ALA A 251 5.82 0.12 19.60
N GLY A 252 5.94 -0.96 20.37
CA GLY A 252 4.96 -2.05 20.40
C GLY A 252 3.74 -1.81 21.28
N VAL A 253 3.50 -0.57 21.71
CA VAL A 253 2.46 -0.22 22.69
C VAL A 253 1.66 1.00 22.25
N GLU A 254 0.34 0.96 22.43
CA GLU A 254 -0.54 2.10 22.18
C GLU A 254 -0.48 3.12 23.31
N PHE A 255 -0.48 4.41 22.97
CA PHE A 255 -0.58 5.46 23.98
C PHE A 255 -2.03 5.76 24.31
N LYS A 256 -2.36 5.70 25.59
CA LYS A 256 -3.70 5.97 26.10
C LYS A 256 -3.63 7.10 27.12
N PRO A 257 -4.07 8.31 26.74
CA PRO A 257 -4.04 9.46 27.63
C PRO A 257 -4.81 9.18 28.93
N GLY A 258 -4.18 9.46 30.07
CA GLY A 258 -4.82 9.35 31.38
C GLY A 258 -4.99 7.94 31.93
N GLU A 259 -4.58 6.88 31.22
CA GLU A 259 -4.55 5.54 31.82
C GLU A 259 -3.50 5.47 32.93
N ALA A 260 -3.96 5.11 34.13
CA ALA A 260 -3.06 4.82 35.24
C ALA A 260 -2.29 3.52 34.94
N CYS A 261 -1.04 3.46 35.38
CA CYS A 261 -0.19 2.27 35.26
C CYS A 261 0.01 1.62 36.65
N PRO A 262 -1.05 1.08 37.29
CA PRO A 262 -1.02 0.68 38.70
C PRO A 262 0.01 -0.41 38.99
N LEU A 263 0.17 -1.39 38.10
CA LEU A 263 1.19 -2.44 38.26
C LEU A 263 2.61 -1.86 38.24
N TRP A 264 2.87 -0.90 37.33
CA TRP A 264 4.15 -0.21 37.25
C TRP A 264 4.42 0.60 38.52
N LEU A 265 3.45 1.40 38.97
CA LEU A 265 3.57 2.21 40.18
C LEU A 265 3.74 1.34 41.43
N GLN A 266 3.03 0.22 41.54
CA GLN A 266 3.20 -0.75 42.64
C GLN A 266 4.60 -1.38 42.60
N HIS A 267 5.09 -1.75 41.42
CA HIS A 267 6.42 -2.30 41.26
C HIS A 267 7.52 -1.31 41.68
N LEU A 268 7.42 -0.05 41.26
CA LEU A 268 8.33 1.02 41.67
C LEU A 268 8.33 1.23 43.19
N ASN A 269 7.15 1.29 43.81
CA ASN A 269 7.04 1.40 45.26
C ASN A 269 7.67 0.19 45.99
N LEU A 270 7.51 -1.02 45.44
CA LEU A 270 8.08 -2.23 46.01
C LEU A 270 9.62 -2.23 45.94
N ILE A 271 10.20 -1.98 44.77
CA ILE A 271 11.65 -2.10 44.55
C ILE A 271 12.43 -0.96 45.21
N PHE A 272 11.86 0.24 45.29
CA PHE A 272 12.49 1.40 45.90
C PHE A 272 11.99 1.65 47.33
N ASN A 273 11.28 0.70 47.94
CA ASN A 273 10.77 0.77 49.31
C ASN A 273 9.99 2.07 49.62
N GLY A 274 9.22 2.56 48.64
CA GLY A 274 8.44 3.79 48.74
C GLY A 274 9.25 5.09 48.74
N ASP A 275 10.57 5.05 48.45
CA ASP A 275 11.40 6.24 48.30
C ASP A 275 10.96 7.07 47.08
N ARG A 276 10.26 8.17 47.35
CA ARG A 276 9.68 9.03 46.31
C ARG A 276 10.73 9.74 45.48
N GLU A 277 11.82 10.19 46.08
CA GLU A 277 12.87 10.91 45.37
C GLU A 277 13.57 9.97 44.36
N LEU A 278 13.86 8.75 44.79
CA LEU A 278 14.46 7.73 43.91
C LEU A 278 13.51 7.26 42.81
N ILE A 279 12.22 7.07 43.14
CA ILE A 279 11.19 6.72 42.15
C ILE A 279 11.06 7.80 41.08
N ASP A 280 10.96 9.07 41.47
CA ASP A 280 10.79 10.19 40.54
C ASP A 280 12.03 10.35 39.66
N ALA A 281 13.23 10.25 40.24
CA ALA A 281 14.48 10.25 39.48
C ALA A 281 14.55 9.09 38.48
N PHE A 282 14.20 7.86 38.90
CA PHE A 282 14.19 6.71 38.01
C PHE A 282 13.17 6.85 36.88
N GLN A 283 11.98 7.40 37.16
CA GLN A 283 10.99 7.68 36.12
C GLN A 283 11.48 8.73 35.12
N GLN A 284 12.22 9.76 35.56
CA GLN A 284 12.89 10.69 34.66
C GLN A 284 13.93 9.99 33.78
N VAL A 285 14.74 9.08 34.34
CA VAL A 285 15.69 8.26 33.57
C VAL A 285 14.97 7.47 32.48
N VAL A 286 13.88 6.78 32.83
CA VAL A 286 13.10 5.99 31.86
C VAL A 286 12.47 6.91 30.79
N GLY A 287 11.91 8.05 31.19
CA GLY A 287 11.37 9.04 30.25
C GLY A 287 12.42 9.56 29.27
N TYR A 288 13.65 9.78 29.75
CA TYR A 288 14.78 10.22 28.93
C TYR A 288 15.10 9.23 27.80
N THR A 289 14.88 7.93 28.01
CA THR A 289 15.11 6.90 26.97
C THR A 289 14.13 6.98 25.79
N LEU A 290 13.05 7.75 25.91
CA LEU A 290 12.11 7.99 24.81
C LEU A 290 12.63 9.03 23.83
N LEU A 291 13.59 9.86 24.24
CA LEU A 291 14.21 10.86 23.37
C LEU A 291 15.13 10.16 22.38
N GLN A 292 15.20 10.72 21.17
CA GLN A 292 16.06 10.18 20.14
C GLN A 292 17.56 10.45 20.40
N ASP A 293 17.87 11.53 21.12
CA ASP A 293 19.23 11.99 21.40
C ASP A 293 19.46 12.14 22.91
N ASN A 294 20.69 12.45 23.30
CA ASN A 294 21.10 12.70 24.68
C ASN A 294 21.34 14.22 24.91
N PRO A 295 20.27 15.06 24.94
CA PRO A 295 20.41 16.53 25.03
C PRO A 295 21.19 17.00 26.26
N GLU A 296 21.02 16.33 27.40
CA GLU A 296 21.69 16.67 28.67
C GLU A 296 23.07 16.03 28.80
N GLN A 297 23.50 15.21 27.83
CA GLN A 297 24.80 14.50 27.83
C GLN A 297 25.05 13.71 29.13
N VAL A 298 24.01 13.12 29.69
CA VAL A 298 24.06 12.35 30.94
C VAL A 298 24.17 10.85 30.67
N MET A 299 24.80 10.13 31.60
CA MET A 299 24.84 8.67 31.64
C MET A 299 24.37 8.22 33.03
N PHE A 300 23.40 7.31 33.06
CA PHE A 300 22.87 6.76 34.31
C PHE A 300 23.57 5.43 34.63
N ILE A 301 24.11 5.32 35.84
CA ILE A 301 24.72 4.09 36.36
C ILE A 301 23.79 3.55 37.44
N LEU A 302 23.17 2.41 37.17
CA LEU A 302 22.34 1.67 38.11
C LEU A 302 23.24 0.63 38.80
N TYR A 303 23.38 0.70 40.12
CA TYR A 303 24.24 -0.18 40.92
C TYR A 303 23.47 -0.88 42.03
#